data_AF-A0A1Z8N0R9-F1
#
_entry.id   AF-A0A1Z8N0R9-F1
#
_cell.length_a   1.000
_cell.length_b   1.000
_cell.length_c   1.000
_cell.angle_alpha   90.00
_cell.angle_beta   90.00
_cell.angle_gamma   90.00
#
_symmetry.space_group_name_H-M   'P 1'
#
loop_
_entity.id
_entity.type
_entity.pdbx_description
1 polymer ?
#
loop_
_entity_poly.entity_id
_entity_poly.type
_entity_poly.pdbx_seq_one_letter_code
_entity_poly.pdbx_strand_id
1 'polypeptide(L)'
;MKFASANWQPAPHNAERLETVYSLAGKTNVTLDSLSANAGITVIIILGSQATDQQIEDVVQRIESLGLQTHLSRGTYRTVIGVIGDEEKIAAAPFEAIPGVVQVVPVLPSFKLASSEAHPLPSIIEVGSAKFGGGHLGMIAGPCAVESAEQMDAIGKAVAEAGANVLRGGA
;
A
#
# COMPACT_ATOMS: atom_id res chain seq x y z
N MET A 1 45.21 15.68 16.48
CA MET A 1 45.11 14.71 15.38
C MET A 1 44.08 15.24 14.38
N LYS A 2 44.52 15.60 13.16
CA LYS A 2 43.65 16.10 12.09
C LYS A 2 43.06 14.90 11.36
N PHE A 3 41.73 14.75 11.34
CA PHE A 3 41.07 13.84 10.40
C PHE A 3 40.64 14.63 9.17
N ALA A 4 41.00 14.09 8.00
CA ALA A 4 40.90 14.72 6.70
C ALA A 4 39.43 14.92 6.28
N SER A 5 39.14 16.08 5.70
CA SER A 5 37.91 16.39 5.00
C SER A 5 37.79 15.54 3.72
N ALA A 6 36.94 14.52 3.74
CA ALA A 6 36.53 13.82 2.53
C ALA A 6 35.43 14.64 1.83
N ASN A 7 35.82 15.33 0.75
CA ASN A 7 34.88 15.95 -0.18
C ASN A 7 34.09 14.84 -0.90
N TRP A 8 32.88 14.58 -0.43
CA TRP A 8 31.89 13.78 -1.16
C TRP A 8 31.10 14.71 -2.08
N GLN A 9 31.31 14.57 -3.39
CA GLN A 9 30.49 15.20 -4.43
C GLN A 9 29.57 14.14 -5.03
N PRO A 10 28.24 14.28 -4.99
CA PRO A 10 27.36 13.39 -5.73
C PRO A 10 27.52 13.65 -7.23
N ALA A 11 27.58 12.58 -8.02
CA ALA A 11 27.64 12.63 -9.47
C ALA A 11 26.40 13.34 -10.04
N PRO A 12 26.52 14.09 -11.16
CA PRO A 12 25.37 14.74 -11.78
C PRO A 12 24.41 13.67 -12.33
N HIS A 13 23.24 13.55 -11.70
CA HIS A 13 22.12 12.80 -12.25
C HIS A 13 21.60 13.56 -13.48
N ASN A 14 21.82 12.99 -14.66
CA ASN A 14 21.20 13.41 -15.93
C ASN A 14 19.67 13.43 -15.77
N ALA A 15 19.10 14.60 -15.52
CA ALA A 15 17.66 14.83 -15.40
C ALA A 15 16.96 15.14 -16.73
N GLU A 16 17.66 15.07 -17.88
CA GLU A 16 17.15 15.62 -19.15
C GLU A 16 16.75 14.58 -20.22
N ARG A 17 16.36 13.34 -19.85
CA ARG A 17 16.08 12.31 -20.88
C ARG A 17 14.79 11.50 -20.76
N LEU A 18 13.76 11.99 -20.07
CA LEU A 18 12.47 11.28 -19.98
C LEU A 18 11.24 12.08 -20.48
N GLU A 19 11.40 13.32 -20.93
CA GLU A 19 10.32 14.18 -21.44
C GLU A 19 9.86 13.86 -22.88
N THR A 20 10.21 12.71 -23.46
CA THR A 20 9.83 12.42 -24.86
C THR A 20 9.61 10.94 -25.12
N VAL A 21 8.48 10.37 -24.65
CA VAL A 21 7.61 9.50 -25.47
C VAL A 21 6.20 9.48 -24.85
N TYR A 22 5.17 9.60 -25.68
CA TYR A 22 3.73 9.48 -25.40
C TYR A 22 2.94 10.75 -25.06
N SER A 23 3.12 11.77 -25.90
CA SER A 23 1.96 12.48 -26.45
C SER A 23 1.63 11.84 -27.80
N LEU A 24 0.39 11.35 -27.96
CA LEU A 24 -0.46 11.38 -29.18
C LEU A 24 -1.52 10.25 -29.15
N ALA A 25 -2.69 10.56 -28.59
CA ALA A 25 -4.01 10.21 -29.15
C ALA A 25 -5.09 10.86 -28.26
N GLY A 26 -5.90 11.73 -28.86
CA GLY A 26 -6.77 12.64 -28.13
C GLY A 26 -8.11 12.09 -27.66
N LYS A 27 -8.75 12.94 -26.84
CA LYS A 27 -10.18 13.10 -26.50
C LYS A 27 -10.70 12.31 -25.29
N THR A 28 -10.68 12.94 -24.10
CA THR A 28 -11.84 13.54 -23.39
C THR A 28 -11.36 14.13 -22.07
N ASN A 29 -11.79 15.36 -21.75
CA ASN A 29 -11.56 15.94 -20.42
C ASN A 29 -12.40 15.18 -19.40
N VAL A 30 -11.73 14.39 -18.55
CA VAL A 30 -12.31 13.80 -17.35
C VAL A 30 -11.56 14.42 -16.17
N THR A 31 -12.27 15.23 -15.38
CA THR A 31 -11.78 15.81 -14.13
C THR A 31 -11.34 14.70 -13.18
N LEU A 32 -10.23 14.93 -12.46
CA LEU A 32 -9.52 13.97 -11.59
C LEU A 32 -10.33 13.35 -10.42
N ASP A 33 -11.64 13.58 -10.34
CA ASP A 33 -12.53 13.06 -9.29
C ASP A 33 -13.35 11.81 -9.70
N SER A 34 -13.27 11.33 -10.95
CA SER A 34 -14.19 10.27 -11.42
C SER A 34 -13.54 8.98 -11.94
N LEU A 35 -12.35 8.61 -11.46
CA LEU A 35 -11.69 7.35 -11.83
C LEU A 35 -11.23 6.56 -10.60
N SER A 36 -12.17 5.85 -9.95
CA SER A 36 -11.87 4.70 -9.09
C SER A 36 -11.89 3.36 -9.87
N ALA A 37 -11.72 3.39 -11.19
CA ALA A 37 -11.90 2.23 -12.06
C ALA A 37 -10.59 1.44 -12.28
N ASN A 38 -10.04 0.87 -11.21
CA ASN A 38 -9.25 -0.36 -11.34
C ASN A 38 -10.23 -1.53 -11.21
N ALA A 39 -10.91 -1.89 -12.30
CA ALA A 39 -11.79 -3.05 -12.36
C ALA A 39 -10.98 -4.35 -12.39
N GLY A 40 -10.19 -4.59 -11.35
CA GLY A 40 -9.56 -5.86 -11.06
C GLY A 40 -10.46 -6.70 -10.16
N ILE A 41 -10.29 -8.03 -10.19
CA ILE A 41 -10.93 -8.92 -9.23
C ILE A 41 -10.44 -8.53 -7.83
N THR A 42 -11.36 -8.21 -6.94
CA THR A 42 -11.06 -7.81 -5.56
C THR A 42 -10.87 -9.05 -4.68
N VAL A 43 -11.71 -10.05 -4.88
CA VAL A 43 -11.76 -11.27 -4.08
C VAL A 43 -11.99 -12.48 -4.97
N ILE A 44 -11.36 -13.59 -4.63
CA ILE A 44 -11.57 -14.90 -5.22
C ILE A 44 -12.30 -15.77 -4.20
N ILE A 45 -13.46 -16.31 -4.59
CA ILE A 45 -14.21 -17.30 -3.82
C ILE A 45 -13.90 -18.67 -4.40
N ILE A 46 -13.44 -19.58 -3.54
CA ILE A 46 -13.09 -20.95 -3.90
C ILE A 46 -14.20 -21.87 -3.40
N LEU A 47 -14.80 -22.62 -4.30
CA LEU A 47 -15.81 -23.62 -3.96
C LEU A 47 -15.19 -25.02 -3.81
N GLY A 48 -15.90 -25.89 -3.11
CA GLY A 48 -15.54 -27.29 -2.95
C GLY A 48 -15.51 -28.04 -4.28
N SER A 49 -14.73 -29.11 -4.35
CA SER A 49 -14.60 -29.95 -5.55
C SER A 49 -15.88 -30.70 -5.93
N GLN A 50 -16.86 -30.76 -5.03
CA GLN A 50 -18.17 -31.39 -5.21
C GLN A 50 -19.31 -30.35 -5.14
N ALA A 51 -19.00 -29.06 -5.31
CA ALA A 51 -20.04 -28.02 -5.31
C ALA A 51 -21.01 -28.27 -6.46
N THR A 52 -22.31 -28.35 -6.14
CA THR A 52 -23.35 -28.59 -7.15
C THR A 52 -23.57 -27.33 -7.99
N ASP A 53 -24.15 -27.50 -9.18
CA ASP A 53 -24.51 -26.36 -10.02
C ASP A 53 -25.47 -25.40 -9.30
N GLN A 54 -26.39 -25.93 -8.48
CA GLN A 54 -27.27 -25.12 -7.65
C GLN A 54 -26.49 -24.26 -6.65
N GLN A 55 -25.48 -24.83 -5.97
CA GLN A 55 -24.65 -24.08 -5.03
C GLN A 55 -23.83 -22.99 -5.73
N ILE A 56 -23.31 -23.27 -6.93
CA ILE A 56 -22.61 -22.28 -7.74
C ILE A 56 -23.55 -21.13 -8.09
N GLU A 57 -24.77 -21.45 -8.54
CA GLU A 57 -25.77 -20.46 -8.91
C GLU A 57 -26.24 -19.63 -7.72
N ASP A 58 -26.48 -20.24 -6.56
CA ASP A 58 -26.84 -19.55 -5.32
C ASP A 58 -25.77 -18.54 -4.91
N VAL A 59 -24.48 -18.92 -5.03
CA VAL A 59 -23.36 -18.00 -4.76
C VAL A 59 -23.33 -16.85 -5.76
N VAL A 60 -23.48 -17.13 -7.06
CA VAL A 60 -23.51 -16.10 -8.11
C VAL A 60 -24.65 -15.12 -7.90
N GLN A 61 -25.87 -15.62 -7.69
CA GLN A 61 -27.06 -14.81 -7.43
C GLN A 61 -26.87 -13.94 -6.19
N ARG A 62 -26.25 -14.49 -5.12
CA ARG A 62 -25.98 -13.72 -3.92
C ARG A 62 -25.02 -12.57 -4.19
N ILE A 63 -23.96 -12.78 -4.95
CA ILE A 63 -23.00 -11.74 -5.30
C ILE A 63 -23.67 -10.67 -6.17
N GLU A 64 -24.41 -11.07 -7.19
CA GLU A 64 -25.13 -10.15 -8.09
C GLU A 64 -26.22 -9.35 -7.36
N SER A 65 -26.89 -9.94 -6.36
CA SER A 65 -27.89 -9.25 -5.52
C SER A 65 -27.31 -8.07 -4.73
N LEU A 66 -26.00 -8.06 -4.49
CA LEU A 66 -25.28 -6.98 -3.83
C LEU A 66 -24.79 -5.89 -4.82
N GLY A 67 -25.11 -6.06 -6.11
CA GLY A 67 -24.65 -5.19 -7.20
C GLY A 67 -23.17 -5.40 -7.55
N LEU A 68 -22.62 -6.58 -7.25
CA LEU A 68 -21.25 -6.97 -7.58
C LEU A 68 -21.25 -7.81 -8.87
N GLN A 69 -20.11 -7.84 -9.56
CA GLN A 69 -19.92 -8.66 -10.76
C GLN A 69 -19.19 -9.94 -10.42
N THR A 70 -19.51 -11.01 -11.15
CA THR A 70 -18.87 -12.32 -11.00
C THR A 70 -18.12 -12.73 -12.25
N HIS A 71 -17.03 -13.47 -12.07
CA HIS A 71 -16.33 -14.17 -13.14
C HIS A 71 -16.12 -15.64 -12.73
N LEU A 72 -16.96 -16.51 -13.29
CA LEU A 72 -16.95 -17.94 -12.98
C LEU A 72 -15.87 -18.67 -13.80
N SER A 73 -15.00 -19.40 -13.10
CA SER A 73 -14.03 -20.31 -13.70
C SER A 73 -14.27 -21.73 -13.18
N ARG A 74 -14.82 -22.59 -14.04
CA ARG A 74 -15.04 -24.01 -13.76
C ARG A 74 -13.78 -24.80 -14.10
N GLY A 75 -12.98 -25.11 -13.07
CA GLY A 75 -11.80 -25.96 -13.23
C GLY A 75 -12.14 -27.45 -13.08
N THR A 76 -11.25 -28.32 -13.56
CA THR A 76 -11.40 -29.79 -13.45
C THR A 76 -11.44 -30.28 -12.00
N TYR A 77 -10.79 -29.56 -11.08
CA TYR A 77 -10.67 -29.95 -9.66
C TYR A 77 -11.42 -29.04 -8.69
N ARG A 78 -11.56 -27.75 -9.01
CA ARG A 78 -12.27 -26.76 -8.21
C ARG A 78 -12.94 -25.72 -9.08
N THR A 79 -14.07 -25.23 -8.61
CA THR A 79 -14.74 -24.06 -9.16
C THR A 79 -14.29 -22.82 -8.41
N VAL A 80 -13.96 -21.77 -9.15
CA VAL A 80 -13.47 -20.51 -8.62
C VAL A 80 -14.34 -19.38 -9.16
N ILE A 81 -14.76 -18.47 -8.28
CA ILE A 81 -15.56 -17.31 -8.65
C ILE A 81 -14.77 -16.06 -8.29
N GLY A 82 -14.35 -15.30 -9.29
CA GLY A 82 -13.82 -13.96 -9.09
C GLY A 82 -14.97 -12.99 -8.81
N VAL A 83 -14.81 -12.12 -7.82
CA VAL A 83 -15.76 -11.06 -7.47
C VAL A 83 -15.12 -9.71 -7.76
N ILE A 84 -15.82 -8.90 -8.55
CA ILE A 84 -15.38 -7.55 -8.94
C ILE A 84 -16.43 -6.55 -8.45
N GLY A 85 -16.00 -5.50 -7.76
CA GLY A 85 -16.87 -4.43 -7.31
C GLY A 85 -16.42 -3.78 -6.02
N ASP A 86 -17.38 -3.18 -5.34
CA ASP A 86 -17.21 -2.43 -4.09
C ASP A 86 -16.70 -3.33 -2.95
N GLU A 87 -15.49 -3.05 -2.46
CA GLU A 87 -14.83 -3.83 -1.42
C GLU A 87 -15.60 -3.81 -0.09
N GLU A 88 -16.30 -2.71 0.23
CA GLU A 88 -17.06 -2.59 1.48
C GLU A 88 -18.25 -3.56 1.48
N LYS A 89 -18.94 -3.67 0.34
CA LYS A 89 -20.04 -4.62 0.16
C LYS A 89 -19.57 -6.06 0.21
N ILE A 90 -18.37 -6.32 -0.32
CA ILE A 90 -17.75 -7.66 -0.29
C ILE A 90 -17.39 -8.03 1.14
N ALA A 91 -16.77 -7.12 1.90
CA ALA A 91 -16.35 -7.36 3.28
C ALA A 91 -17.54 -7.54 4.24
N ALA A 92 -18.66 -6.86 3.99
CA ALA A 92 -19.88 -6.99 4.80
C ALA A 92 -20.66 -8.28 4.54
N ALA A 93 -20.40 -8.98 3.43
CA ALA A 93 -21.15 -10.17 3.03
C ALA A 93 -20.52 -11.46 3.59
N PRO A 94 -21.30 -12.33 4.27
CA PRO A 94 -20.78 -13.57 4.84
C PRO A 94 -20.67 -14.68 3.80
N PHE A 95 -19.85 -14.49 2.75
CA PHE A 95 -19.71 -15.47 1.66
C PHE A 95 -19.21 -16.83 2.13
N GLU A 96 -18.37 -16.88 3.17
CA GLU A 96 -17.89 -18.13 3.77
C GLU A 96 -19.00 -18.96 4.44
N ALA A 97 -20.14 -18.34 4.77
CA ALA A 97 -21.29 -19.04 5.34
C ALA A 97 -22.17 -19.71 4.28
N ILE A 98 -21.94 -19.46 2.99
CA ILE A 98 -22.75 -20.04 1.91
C ILE A 98 -22.32 -21.51 1.69
N PRO A 99 -23.26 -22.46 1.67
CA PRO A 99 -22.94 -23.87 1.39
C PRO A 99 -22.16 -24.05 0.09
N GLY A 100 -21.05 -24.78 0.15
CA GLY A 100 -20.19 -25.04 -1.01
C GLY A 100 -19.01 -24.09 -1.13
N VAL A 101 -18.99 -22.95 -0.42
CA VAL A 101 -17.82 -22.09 -0.31
C VAL A 101 -16.82 -22.69 0.68
N VAL A 102 -15.57 -22.82 0.25
CA VAL A 102 -14.46 -23.33 1.06
C VAL A 102 -13.62 -22.19 1.61
N GLN A 103 -13.42 -21.15 0.80
CA GLN A 103 -12.53 -20.05 1.15
C GLN A 103 -12.86 -18.80 0.36
N VAL A 104 -12.67 -17.64 1.00
CA VAL A 104 -12.74 -16.32 0.37
C VAL A 104 -11.38 -15.67 0.53
N VAL A 105 -10.72 -15.36 -0.59
CA VAL A 105 -9.33 -14.86 -0.59
C VAL A 105 -9.27 -13.51 -1.30
N PRO A 106 -8.79 -12.44 -0.63
CA PRO A 106 -8.54 -11.17 -1.31
C PRO A 106 -7.41 -11.32 -2.32
N VAL A 107 -7.59 -10.73 -3.51
CA VAL A 107 -6.60 -10.77 -4.58
C VAL A 107 -5.47 -9.78 -4.31
N LEU A 108 -5.83 -8.59 -3.83
CA LEU A 108 -4.86 -7.58 -3.45
C LEU A 108 -4.55 -7.67 -1.95
N PRO A 109 -3.29 -7.43 -1.56
CA PRO A 109 -2.93 -7.36 -0.15
C PRO A 109 -3.62 -6.16 0.52
N SER A 110 -3.98 -6.32 1.79
CA SER A 110 -4.63 -5.30 2.62
C SER A 110 -3.79 -4.03 2.82
N PHE A 111 -2.50 -4.06 2.45
CA PHE A 111 -1.56 -2.95 2.54
C PHE A 111 -1.34 -2.24 1.20
N LYS A 112 -2.30 -2.25 0.27
CA LYS A 112 -2.20 -1.60 -1.06
C LYS A 112 -1.60 -0.18 -1.00
N LEU A 113 -2.05 0.66 -0.05
CA LEU A 113 -1.57 2.05 0.10
C LEU A 113 -0.11 2.16 0.56
N ALA A 114 0.43 1.12 1.20
CA ALA A 114 1.81 1.06 1.67
C ALA A 114 2.68 0.12 0.81
N SER A 115 2.08 -0.54 -0.19
CA SER A 115 2.78 -1.50 -1.04
C SER A 115 3.68 -0.77 -2.03
N SER A 116 4.94 -1.19 -2.12
CA SER A 116 5.85 -0.71 -3.17
C SER A 116 5.40 -1.12 -4.57
N GLU A 117 4.58 -2.16 -4.71
CA GLU A 117 3.97 -2.55 -5.99
C GLU A 117 2.97 -1.49 -6.48
N ALA A 118 2.16 -0.95 -5.57
CA ALA A 118 1.20 0.12 -5.88
C ALA A 118 1.85 1.51 -5.91
N HIS A 119 2.92 1.70 -5.13
CA HIS A 119 3.66 2.95 -4.99
C HIS A 119 5.16 2.71 -5.27
N PRO A 120 5.57 2.65 -6.56
CA PRO A 120 6.94 2.28 -6.93
C PRO A 120 7.98 3.34 -6.53
N LEU A 121 7.56 4.58 -6.31
CA LEU A 121 8.43 5.64 -5.84
C LEU A 121 8.51 5.64 -4.30
N PRO A 122 9.71 5.75 -3.71
CA PRO A 122 9.86 5.79 -2.26
C PRO A 122 9.19 7.05 -1.70
N SER A 123 8.45 6.88 -0.61
CA SER A 123 7.95 8.02 0.16
C SER A 123 9.10 8.70 0.88
N ILE A 124 9.14 10.04 0.82
CA ILE A 124 10.08 10.87 1.57
C ILE A 124 9.26 11.74 2.53
N ILE A 125 9.48 11.56 3.83
CA ILE A 125 8.82 12.34 4.87
C ILE A 125 9.78 13.42 5.36
N GLU A 126 9.36 14.67 5.31
CA GLU A 126 10.17 15.81 5.76
C GLU A 126 9.66 16.31 7.13
N VAL A 127 10.58 16.45 8.08
CA VAL A 127 10.32 16.96 9.43
C VAL A 127 11.35 18.03 9.76
N GLY A 128 10.95 19.31 9.65
CA GLY A 128 11.90 20.42 9.74
C GLY A 128 12.99 20.29 8.66
N SER A 129 14.26 20.22 9.08
CA SER A 129 15.39 20.00 8.16
C SER A 129 15.72 18.51 7.92
N ALA A 130 15.05 17.58 8.60
CA ALA A 130 15.29 16.15 8.47
C ALA A 130 14.43 15.52 7.35
N LYS A 131 14.99 14.53 6.65
CA LYS A 131 14.27 13.73 5.64
C LYS A 131 14.38 12.24 5.97
N PHE A 132 13.28 11.51 5.77
CA PHE A 132 13.19 10.08 6.03
C PHE A 132 12.71 9.35 4.79
N GLY A 133 13.43 8.29 4.38
CA GLY A 133 13.11 7.53 3.17
C GLY A 133 13.89 8.02 1.94
N GLY A 134 13.74 7.34 0.80
CA GLY A 134 14.40 7.71 -0.46
C GLY A 134 15.93 7.73 -0.42
N GLY A 135 16.56 7.02 0.52
CA GLY A 135 18.02 7.02 0.71
C GLY A 135 18.55 8.10 1.66
N HIS A 136 17.67 8.94 2.24
CA HIS A 136 18.05 9.86 3.31
C HIS A 136 18.20 9.13 4.65
N LEU A 137 19.28 9.42 5.38
CA LEU A 137 19.49 8.94 6.74
C LEU A 137 18.78 9.87 7.73
N GLY A 138 17.65 9.42 8.26
CA GLY A 138 16.96 10.09 9.36
C GLY A 138 17.31 9.43 10.69
N MET A 139 18.08 10.11 11.54
CA MET A 139 18.46 9.61 12.86
C MET A 139 17.63 10.27 13.97
N ILE A 140 16.91 9.44 14.73
CA ILE A 140 16.08 9.85 15.86
C ILE A 140 16.73 9.33 17.15
N ALA A 141 17.00 10.21 18.11
CA ALA A 141 17.63 9.84 19.38
C ALA A 141 17.02 10.62 20.56
N GLY A 142 17.10 10.08 21.77
CA GLY A 142 16.61 10.74 23.00
C GLY A 142 16.21 9.77 24.11
N PRO A 143 15.92 10.25 25.33
CA PRO A 143 15.65 9.41 26.50
C PRO A 143 14.30 8.71 26.37
N CYS A 144 14.10 7.52 26.94
CA CYS A 144 12.84 6.75 26.89
C CYS A 144 11.65 7.47 27.57
N ALA A 145 11.89 8.10 28.72
CA ALA A 145 10.93 8.93 29.44
C ALA A 145 11.54 10.31 29.68
N VAL A 146 10.72 11.35 29.66
CA VAL A 146 11.13 12.71 30.01
C VAL A 146 11.03 12.86 31.52
N GLU A 147 12.17 12.94 32.20
CA GLU A 147 12.23 13.02 33.66
C GLU A 147 12.43 14.46 34.14
N SER A 148 13.12 15.29 33.36
CA SER A 148 13.27 16.73 33.64
C SER A 148 13.65 17.53 32.39
N ALA A 149 13.49 18.86 32.47
CA ALA A 149 13.91 19.75 31.39
C ALA A 149 15.43 19.74 31.19
N GLU A 150 16.19 19.68 32.29
CA GLU A 150 17.65 19.65 32.27
C GLU A 150 18.19 18.39 31.60
N GLN A 151 17.55 17.24 31.84
CA GLN A 151 17.87 15.99 31.15
C GLN A 151 17.65 16.13 29.64
N MET A 152 16.50 16.68 29.23
CA MET A 152 16.17 16.86 27.82
C MET A 152 17.14 17.80 27.11
N ASP A 153 17.51 18.92 27.73
CA ASP A 153 18.48 19.86 27.17
C ASP A 153 19.88 19.24 27.04
N ALA A 154 20.32 18.48 28.05
CA ALA A 154 21.61 17.81 28.03
C ALA A 154 21.67 16.75 26.92
N ILE A 155 20.64 15.92 26.81
CA ILE A 155 20.57 14.87 25.79
C ILE A 155 20.41 15.48 24.40
N GLY A 156 19.55 16.50 24.24
CA GLY A 156 19.33 17.19 22.98
C GLY A 156 20.63 17.72 22.36
N LYS A 157 21.49 18.34 23.17
CA LYS A 157 22.83 18.79 22.74
C LYS A 157 23.71 17.62 22.32
N ALA A 158 23.82 16.60 23.19
CA ALA A 158 24.69 15.44 22.94
C ALA A 158 24.31 14.69 21.66
N VAL A 159 23.01 14.48 21.41
CA VAL A 159 22.55 13.75 20.21
C VAL A 159 22.67 14.58 18.94
N ALA A 160 22.47 15.90 19.02
CA ALA A 160 22.70 16.79 17.89
C ALA A 160 24.18 16.82 17.48
N GLU A 161 25.11 16.90 18.46
CA GLU A 161 26.55 16.80 18.22
C GLU A 161 26.96 15.44 17.63
N ALA A 162 26.27 14.36 18.01
CA ALA A 162 26.47 13.03 17.46
C ALA A 162 25.86 12.83 16.06
N GLY A 163 25.12 13.82 15.53
CA GLY A 163 24.54 13.80 14.18
C GLY A 163 23.08 13.35 14.10
N ALA A 164 22.36 13.24 15.22
CA ALA A 164 20.92 13.01 15.21
C ALA A 164 20.17 14.20 14.60
N ASN A 165 19.14 13.92 13.82
CA ASN A 165 18.35 14.94 13.13
C ASN A 165 17.05 15.28 13.85
N VAL A 166 16.58 14.38 14.73
CA VAL A 166 15.33 14.52 15.48
C VAL A 166 15.52 14.03 16.92
N LEU A 167 15.02 14.81 17.88
CA LEU A 167 14.98 14.46 19.31
C LEU A 167 13.65 13.77 19.65
N ARG A 168 13.69 12.62 20.35
CA ARG A 168 12.49 11.93 20.89
C ARG A 168 12.44 11.96 22.41
N GLY A 169 11.24 12.05 22.98
CA GLY A 169 11.00 12.00 24.44
C GLY A 169 9.58 11.50 24.72
N GLY A 170 9.42 10.54 25.63
CA GLY A 170 8.14 9.95 25.98
C GLY A 170 7.62 10.67 27.21
N ALA A 171 6.38 11.16 27.14
CA ALA A 171 5.73 11.93 28.19
C ALA A 171 4.68 11.08 28.92
#